data_AF-A0A315E1E9-F1
#
_entry.id   AF-A0A315E1E9-F1
#
_cell.length_a   1.000
_cell.length_b   1.000
_cell.length_c   1.000
_cell.angle_alpha   90.00
_cell.angle_beta   90.00
_cell.angle_gamma   90.00
#
_symmetry.space_group_name_H-M   'P 1'
#
loop_
_entity.id
_entity.type
_entity.pdbx_description
1 polymer ?
#
loop_
_entity_poly.entity_id
_entity_poly.type
_entity_poly.pdbx_seq_one_letter_code
_entity_poly.pdbx_strand_id
1 'polypeptide(L)'
;MPQRHEHPTLRVATWNIHKGVQGLGPARRLEIHNIGHAVEQLDADIVCLQEVRRMNRREALHFAHWPAQPQADYLAPEGYEAVYRTNATTRHGEHGNAMLSRWPVLSHQHHDISDHRFEQRGFLHTEVQVVDRVVHVIVVHLGLVPASRVRQTQALLDYIAGHIPAHAPVLVAGDFNDWGTGLGRRMASSGFAEWREQPTPTYPSRLPLNQLDHVYARGLRPVRAMVPAGRIWPRMSDHLPLVAELAWAD
;
A
#
# COMPACT_ATOMS: atom_id res chain seq x y z
N MET A 1 -32.16 -0.86 -19.69
CA MET A 1 -31.22 -0.73 -18.56
C MET A 1 -29.89 -1.31 -19.05
N PRO A 2 -28.87 -0.50 -19.37
CA PRO A 2 -27.61 -1.06 -19.80
C PRO A 2 -27.00 -1.82 -18.61
N GLN A 3 -26.59 -3.06 -18.87
CA GLN A 3 -25.94 -3.95 -17.92
C GLN A 3 -24.71 -3.24 -17.36
N ARG A 4 -24.63 -3.10 -16.03
CA ARG A 4 -23.41 -2.65 -15.35
C ARG A 4 -22.24 -3.50 -15.83
N HIS A 5 -21.22 -2.85 -16.39
CA HIS A 5 -20.01 -3.53 -16.83
C HIS A 5 -19.43 -4.36 -15.67
N GLU A 6 -19.14 -5.62 -15.98
CA GLU A 6 -18.83 -6.73 -15.09
C GLU A 6 -17.48 -6.56 -14.36
N HIS A 7 -17.41 -5.68 -13.35
CA HIS A 7 -16.37 -5.75 -12.31
C HIS A 7 -17.03 -6.06 -10.97
N PRO A 8 -17.50 -7.30 -10.75
CA PRO A 8 -18.23 -7.66 -9.53
C PRO A 8 -17.36 -7.55 -8.27
N THR A 9 -16.04 -7.65 -8.45
CA THR A 9 -15.04 -7.49 -7.40
C THR A 9 -13.93 -6.55 -7.85
N LEU A 10 -13.40 -5.80 -6.89
CA LEU A 10 -12.22 -4.96 -7.00
C LEU A 10 -11.07 -5.67 -6.28
N ARG A 11 -9.97 -5.92 -6.99
CA ARG A 11 -8.78 -6.58 -6.43
C ARG A 11 -7.72 -5.55 -6.07
N VAL A 12 -7.34 -5.52 -4.79
CA VAL A 12 -6.45 -4.52 -4.21
C VAL A 12 -5.26 -5.23 -3.59
N ALA A 13 -4.04 -4.87 -3.99
CA ALA A 13 -2.83 -5.34 -3.37
C ALA A 13 -2.18 -4.25 -2.50
N THR A 14 -1.54 -4.63 -1.40
CA THR A 14 -0.61 -3.76 -0.68
C THR A 14 0.71 -4.47 -0.42
N TRP A 15 1.82 -3.74 -0.55
CA TRP A 15 3.15 -4.30 -0.33
C TRP A 15 4.20 -3.26 0.07
N ASN A 16 4.80 -3.44 1.23
CA ASN A 16 6.04 -2.76 1.59
C ASN A 16 7.22 -3.41 0.84
N ILE A 17 7.79 -2.70 -0.13
CA ILE A 17 8.80 -3.25 -1.04
C ILE A 17 10.24 -3.12 -0.52
N HIS A 18 10.43 -2.63 0.71
CA HIS A 18 11.73 -2.41 1.32
C HIS A 18 12.72 -1.67 0.39
N LYS A 19 12.26 -0.61 -0.28
CA LYS A 19 13.05 0.20 -1.23
C LYS A 19 13.60 -0.57 -2.44
N GLY A 20 13.11 -1.78 -2.70
CA GLY A 20 13.58 -2.66 -3.76
C GLY A 20 14.95 -3.30 -3.50
N VAL A 21 15.40 -3.35 -2.24
CA VAL A 21 16.70 -3.90 -1.85
C VAL A 21 16.54 -4.82 -0.65
N GLN A 22 16.97 -6.07 -0.77
CA GLN A 22 16.92 -7.04 0.32
C GLN A 22 18.31 -7.31 0.90
N GLY A 23 18.38 -7.49 2.22
CA GLY A 23 19.62 -7.85 2.94
C GLY A 23 20.37 -6.65 3.52
N LEU A 24 21.52 -6.91 4.13
CA LEU A 24 22.33 -5.91 4.82
C LEU A 24 23.79 -5.97 4.37
N GLY A 25 24.45 -4.82 4.37
CA GLY A 25 25.88 -4.71 4.07
C GLY A 25 26.26 -5.20 2.66
N PRO A 26 27.37 -5.96 2.51
CA PRO A 26 27.81 -6.50 1.22
C PRO A 26 26.87 -7.54 0.61
N ALA A 27 25.99 -8.16 1.41
CA ALA A 27 25.05 -9.19 0.95
C ALA A 27 23.73 -8.61 0.41
N ARG A 28 23.65 -7.27 0.26
CA ARG A 28 22.47 -6.60 -0.31
C ARG A 28 22.28 -7.01 -1.76
N ARG A 29 21.03 -7.22 -2.14
CA ARG A 29 20.63 -7.55 -3.50
C ARG A 29 19.58 -6.56 -3.99
N LEU A 30 19.72 -6.16 -5.25
CA LEU A 30 18.70 -5.38 -5.93
C LEU A 30 17.56 -6.32 -6.36
N GLU A 31 16.37 -6.10 -5.82
CA GLU A 31 15.19 -6.93 -6.05
C GLU A 31 14.10 -6.20 -6.85
N ILE A 32 14.30 -4.91 -7.18
CA ILE A 32 13.29 -4.08 -7.84
C ILE A 32 12.77 -4.68 -9.16
N HIS A 33 13.60 -5.39 -9.92
CA HIS A 33 13.19 -6.07 -11.15
C HIS A 33 12.26 -7.27 -10.87
N ASN A 34 12.60 -8.07 -9.86
CA ASN A 34 11.77 -9.18 -9.42
C ASN A 34 10.43 -8.67 -8.86
N ILE A 35 10.46 -7.55 -8.13
CA ILE A 35 9.27 -6.88 -7.63
C ILE A 35 8.38 -6.39 -8.78
N GLY A 36 8.95 -5.85 -9.86
CA GLY A 36 8.18 -5.46 -11.05
C GLY A 36 7.39 -6.63 -11.65
N HIS A 37 8.06 -7.76 -11.90
CA HIS A 37 7.40 -8.99 -12.37
C HIS A 37 6.37 -9.51 -11.36
N ALA A 38 6.66 -9.41 -10.07
CA ALA A 38 5.76 -9.85 -9.02
C ALA A 38 4.50 -8.98 -8.95
N VAL A 39 4.62 -7.65 -9.06
CA VAL A 39 3.49 -6.71 -9.08
C VAL A 39 2.55 -7.02 -10.24
N GLU A 40 3.09 -7.33 -11.42
CA GLU A 40 2.30 -7.78 -12.57
C GLU A 40 1.54 -9.09 -12.28
N GLN A 41 2.21 -10.07 -11.66
CA GLN A 41 1.60 -11.35 -11.25
C GLN A 41 0.54 -11.22 -10.16
N LEU A 42 0.57 -10.14 -9.36
CA LEU A 42 -0.50 -9.89 -8.38
C LEU A 42 -1.83 -9.60 -9.08
N ASP A 43 -1.85 -9.20 -10.36
CA ASP A 43 -3.04 -8.97 -11.17
C ASP A 43 -4.15 -8.22 -10.39
N ALA A 44 -3.74 -7.16 -9.70
CA ALA A 44 -4.62 -6.33 -8.89
C ALA A 44 -5.01 -5.08 -9.69
N ASP A 45 -6.25 -4.64 -9.55
CA ASP A 45 -6.74 -3.40 -10.17
C ASP A 45 -6.06 -2.16 -9.57
N ILE A 46 -5.72 -2.23 -8.28
CA ILE A 46 -5.05 -1.20 -7.51
C ILE A 46 -3.92 -1.84 -6.70
N VAL A 47 -2.72 -1.27 -6.76
CA VAL A 47 -1.54 -1.72 -6.00
C VAL A 47 -1.00 -0.58 -5.15
N CYS A 48 -1.00 -0.77 -3.84
CA CYS A 48 -0.58 0.20 -2.83
C CYS A 48 0.81 -0.16 -2.31
N LEU A 49 1.82 0.63 -2.63
CA LEU A 49 3.21 0.32 -2.30
C LEU A 49 3.76 1.26 -1.23
N GLN A 50 4.52 0.71 -0.30
CA GLN A 50 5.25 1.46 0.74
C GLN A 50 6.75 1.35 0.53
N GLU A 51 7.49 2.33 1.06
CA GLU A 51 8.94 2.43 0.92
C GLU A 51 9.45 2.58 -0.52
N VAL A 52 8.61 3.12 -1.41
CA VAL A 52 8.96 3.40 -2.80
C VAL A 52 9.90 4.59 -2.89
N ARG A 53 10.89 4.52 -3.78
CA ARG A 53 11.86 5.60 -4.01
C ARG A 53 11.71 6.21 -5.39
N ARG A 54 11.69 7.54 -5.45
CA ARG A 54 11.88 8.28 -6.70
C ARG A 54 13.36 8.42 -7.08
N MET A 55 14.23 8.67 -6.11
CA MET A 55 15.68 8.79 -6.31
C MET A 55 16.46 8.20 -5.12
N ASN A 56 17.57 7.52 -5.42
CA ASN A 56 18.59 7.16 -4.43
C ASN A 56 19.99 7.19 -5.05
N ARG A 57 20.77 8.22 -4.72
CA ARG A 57 22.10 8.42 -5.32
C ARG A 57 23.11 7.36 -4.85
N ARG A 58 22.98 6.90 -3.60
CA ARG A 58 23.93 5.93 -3.03
C ARG A 58 23.73 4.54 -3.63
N GLU A 59 22.49 4.08 -3.72
CA GLU A 59 22.19 2.76 -4.28
C GLU A 59 22.37 2.74 -5.80
N ALA A 60 22.07 3.83 -6.50
CA ALA A 60 22.34 3.95 -7.94
C ALA A 60 23.85 3.87 -8.28
N LEU A 61 24.73 4.32 -7.38
CA LEU A 61 26.18 4.14 -7.53
C LEU A 61 26.64 2.72 -7.15
N HIS A 62 25.88 2.01 -6.33
CA HIS A 62 26.24 0.68 -5.82
C HIS A 62 25.81 -0.45 -6.76
N PHE A 63 24.62 -0.35 -7.35
CA PHE A 63 24.05 -1.39 -8.21
C PHE A 63 24.12 -0.99 -9.69
N ALA A 64 24.77 -1.81 -10.51
CA ALA A 64 24.94 -1.56 -11.94
C ALA A 64 23.61 -1.45 -12.72
N HIS A 65 22.55 -2.13 -12.26
CA HIS A 65 21.24 -2.18 -12.93
C HIS A 65 20.16 -1.41 -12.18
N TRP A 66 20.52 -0.40 -11.40
CA TRP A 66 19.53 0.47 -10.77
C TRP A 66 18.62 1.14 -11.84
N PRO A 67 17.28 1.12 -11.68
CA PRO A 67 16.38 1.74 -12.65
C PRO A 67 16.65 3.24 -12.83
N ALA A 68 16.68 3.70 -14.09
CA ALA A 68 16.86 5.11 -14.41
C ALA A 68 15.61 5.95 -14.10
N GLN A 69 14.43 5.35 -14.20
CA GLN A 69 13.15 5.98 -13.88
C GLN A 69 12.78 5.79 -12.39
N PRO A 70 11.90 6.66 -11.84
CA PRO A 70 11.38 6.47 -10.49
C PRO A 70 10.76 5.09 -10.28
N GLN A 71 10.86 4.52 -9.08
CA GLN A 71 10.39 3.14 -8.84
C GLN A 71 8.90 2.96 -9.06
N ALA A 72 8.06 3.98 -8.78
CA ALA A 72 6.63 3.88 -9.03
C ALA A 72 6.33 3.67 -10.53
N ASP A 73 6.96 4.47 -11.39
CA ASP A 73 6.84 4.34 -12.85
C ASP A 73 7.48 3.04 -13.36
N TYR A 74 8.56 2.58 -12.72
CA TYR A 74 9.22 1.31 -13.07
C TYR A 74 8.40 0.06 -12.72
N LEU A 75 7.65 0.13 -11.62
CA LEU A 75 6.86 -0.99 -11.11
C LEU A 75 5.44 -1.03 -11.66
N ALA A 76 4.99 0.03 -12.34
CA ALA A 76 3.69 0.09 -12.98
C ALA A 76 3.60 -0.94 -14.12
N PRO A 77 2.67 -1.90 -14.07
CA PRO A 77 2.37 -2.74 -15.23
C PRO A 77 1.94 -1.89 -16.43
N GLU A 78 2.02 -2.46 -17.63
CA GLU A 78 1.59 -1.75 -18.84
C GLU A 78 0.12 -1.30 -18.72
N GLY A 79 -0.14 -0.04 -19.05
CA GLY A 79 -1.46 0.58 -18.94
C GLY A 79 -1.85 1.07 -17.54
N TYR A 80 -1.01 0.88 -16.52
CA TYR A 80 -1.29 1.41 -15.18
C TYR A 80 -0.83 2.86 -15.05
N GLU A 81 -1.63 3.68 -14.36
CA GLU A 81 -1.21 4.99 -13.88
C GLU A 81 -0.49 4.87 -12.54
N ALA A 82 0.67 5.51 -12.42
CA ALA A 82 1.48 5.53 -11.21
C ALA A 82 1.42 6.88 -10.51
N VAL A 83 1.08 6.86 -9.22
CA VAL A 83 1.07 8.05 -8.37
C VAL A 83 2.04 7.85 -7.21
N TYR A 84 3.02 8.74 -7.09
CA TYR A 84 4.01 8.71 -6.01
C TYR A 84 4.01 10.01 -5.19
N ARG A 85 4.14 9.85 -3.87
CA ARG A 85 4.39 10.95 -2.94
C ARG A 85 5.43 10.59 -1.90
N THR A 86 6.38 11.51 -1.73
CA THR A 86 7.44 11.42 -0.74
C THR A 86 6.89 11.59 0.67
N ASN A 87 7.28 10.70 1.58
CA ASN A 87 7.02 10.87 3.01
C ASN A 87 8.29 11.29 3.74
N ALA A 88 9.44 10.69 3.39
CA ALA A 88 10.69 10.88 4.11
C ALA A 88 11.83 11.27 3.18
N THR A 89 12.51 12.36 3.53
CA THR A 89 13.74 12.81 2.86
C THR A 89 14.97 12.49 3.71
N THR A 90 16.02 12.01 3.05
CA THR A 90 17.32 11.68 3.65
C THR A 90 18.44 12.33 2.84
N ARG A 91 19.67 12.35 3.39
CA ARG A 91 20.86 12.89 2.70
C ARG A 91 21.09 12.33 1.29
N HIS A 92 20.73 11.06 1.06
CA HIS A 92 21.07 10.34 -0.17
C HIS A 92 19.89 10.03 -1.08
N GLY A 93 18.69 10.48 -0.71
CA GLY A 93 17.47 10.22 -1.47
C GLY A 93 16.23 10.28 -0.60
N GLU A 94 15.15 9.72 -1.10
CA GLU A 94 13.84 9.81 -0.49
C GLU A 94 13.10 8.47 -0.55
N HIS A 95 12.06 8.34 0.27
CA HIS A 95 11.08 7.28 0.11
C HIS A 95 9.68 7.72 0.55
N GLY A 96 8.67 7.00 0.09
CA GLY A 96 7.28 7.33 0.36
C GLY A 96 6.33 6.23 -0.08
N ASN A 97 5.10 6.64 -0.37
CA ASN A 97 4.02 5.75 -0.78
C ASN A 97 3.75 5.92 -2.27
N ALA A 98 3.36 4.84 -2.92
CA ALA A 98 2.86 4.87 -4.29
C ALA A 98 1.53 4.12 -4.40
N MET A 99 0.70 4.54 -5.35
CA MET A 99 -0.43 3.77 -5.85
C MET A 99 -0.25 3.54 -7.35
N LEU A 100 -0.45 2.32 -7.79
CA LEU A 100 -0.53 1.95 -9.20
C LEU A 100 -1.98 1.56 -9.48
N SER A 101 -2.59 2.07 -10.54
CA SER A 101 -3.98 1.75 -10.88
C SER A 101 -4.14 1.38 -12.34
N ARG A 102 -4.88 0.29 -12.59
CA ARG A 102 -5.41 -0.08 -13.91
C ARG A 102 -6.43 0.94 -14.43
N TRP A 103 -6.98 1.75 -13.53
CA TRP A 103 -8.07 2.68 -13.76
C TRP A 103 -7.56 4.13 -13.72
N PRO A 104 -8.25 5.06 -14.41
CA PRO A 104 -7.85 6.46 -14.43
C PRO A 104 -7.81 7.09 -13.03
N VAL A 105 -6.73 7.82 -12.73
CA VAL A 105 -6.63 8.62 -11.51
C VAL A 105 -7.17 10.02 -11.77
N LEU A 106 -8.24 10.38 -11.07
CA LEU A 106 -8.91 11.68 -11.21
C LEU A 106 -8.18 12.78 -10.44
N SER A 107 -7.73 12.46 -9.23
CA SER A 107 -7.03 13.41 -8.37
C SER A 107 -6.17 12.68 -7.34
N HIS A 108 -5.21 13.41 -6.76
CA HIS A 108 -4.41 12.88 -5.66
C HIS A 108 -3.85 13.97 -4.74
N GLN A 109 -3.69 13.61 -3.47
CA GLN A 109 -3.23 14.48 -2.41
C GLN A 109 -2.27 13.74 -1.48
N HIS A 110 -1.45 14.50 -0.76
CA HIS A 110 -0.53 13.98 0.25
C HIS A 110 -0.76 14.70 1.56
N HIS A 111 -0.82 13.95 2.66
CA HIS A 111 -0.94 14.52 4.00
C HIS A 111 0.13 13.97 4.92
N ASP A 112 0.80 14.91 5.59
CA ASP A 112 1.79 14.65 6.62
C ASP A 112 1.07 14.26 7.92
N ILE A 113 1.48 13.13 8.49
CA ILE A 113 1.03 12.60 9.78
C ILE A 113 2.23 12.28 10.68
N SER A 114 3.36 12.94 10.44
CA SER A 114 4.57 12.81 11.24
C SER A 114 4.29 13.23 12.68
N ASP A 115 4.45 12.29 13.60
CA ASP A 115 4.16 12.51 15.01
C ASP A 115 5.30 13.26 15.72
N HIS A 116 6.53 13.11 15.21
CA HIS A 116 7.71 13.80 15.71
C HIS A 116 8.78 13.93 14.63
N ARG A 117 9.74 14.86 14.81
CA ARG A 117 10.76 15.19 13.80
C ARG A 117 11.61 14.01 13.29
N PHE A 118 11.72 12.94 14.07
CA PHE A 118 12.49 11.74 13.71
C PHE A 118 11.68 10.67 12.96
N GLU A 119 10.35 10.82 12.81
CA GLU A 119 9.48 9.87 12.12
C GLU A 119 8.68 10.64 11.07
N GLN A 120 9.25 10.68 9.86
CA GLN A 120 8.61 11.28 8.69
C GLN A 120 7.58 10.30 8.12
N ARG A 121 6.30 10.60 8.26
CA ARG A 121 5.17 9.76 7.83
C ARG A 121 4.11 10.60 7.14
N GLY A 122 3.46 9.98 6.16
CA GLY A 122 2.37 10.59 5.42
C GLY A 122 1.51 9.51 4.79
N PHE A 123 0.31 9.88 4.37
CA PHE A 123 -0.51 9.05 3.53
C PHE A 123 -0.76 9.70 2.17
N LEU A 124 -0.90 8.86 1.15
CA LEU A 124 -1.26 9.25 -0.21
C LEU A 124 -2.76 8.98 -0.37
N HIS A 125 -3.56 10.01 -0.63
CA HIS A 125 -4.96 9.88 -1.00
C HIS A 125 -5.09 10.05 -2.51
N THR A 126 -5.82 9.16 -3.18
CA THR A 126 -6.14 9.24 -4.60
C THR A 126 -7.61 8.98 -4.83
N GLU A 127 -8.17 9.59 -5.88
CA GLU A 127 -9.50 9.32 -6.38
C GLU A 127 -9.36 8.57 -7.71
N VAL A 128 -9.92 7.36 -7.78
CA VAL A 128 -9.78 6.46 -8.92
C VAL A 128 -11.15 6.17 -9.52
N GLN A 129 -11.27 6.32 -10.85
CA GLN A 129 -12.51 6.03 -11.58
C GLN A 129 -12.61 4.54 -11.90
N VAL A 130 -13.27 3.77 -11.05
CA VAL A 130 -13.53 2.35 -11.26
C VAL A 130 -14.91 2.18 -11.88
N VAL A 131 -14.97 1.87 -13.18
CA VAL A 131 -16.22 1.73 -13.94
C VAL A 131 -17.12 2.97 -13.80
N ASP A 132 -18.22 2.89 -13.05
CA ASP A 132 -19.21 3.95 -12.84
C ASP A 132 -19.06 4.67 -11.48
N ARG A 133 -17.98 4.40 -10.74
CA ARG A 133 -17.78 4.91 -9.37
C ARG A 133 -16.41 5.52 -9.16
N VAL A 134 -16.37 6.54 -8.32
CA VAL A 134 -15.13 7.06 -7.76
C VAL A 134 -14.81 6.31 -6.47
N VAL A 135 -13.65 5.68 -6.42
CA VAL A 135 -13.11 5.01 -5.23
C VAL A 135 -11.97 5.85 -4.66
N HIS A 136 -12.09 6.18 -3.37
CA HIS A 136 -11.01 6.85 -2.65
C HIS A 136 -10.01 5.81 -2.14
N VAL A 137 -8.76 5.88 -2.58
CA VAL A 137 -7.70 4.97 -2.16
C VAL A 137 -6.68 5.73 -1.33
N ILE A 138 -6.46 5.27 -0.10
CA ILE A 138 -5.50 5.87 0.83
C ILE A 138 -4.39 4.86 1.13
N VAL A 139 -3.17 5.20 0.73
CA VAL A 139 -1.97 4.39 0.98
C VAL A 139 -1.26 4.88 2.23
N VAL A 140 -1.12 4.00 3.22
CA VAL A 140 -0.50 4.30 4.52
C VAL A 140 0.78 3.51 4.73
N HIS A 141 1.68 4.08 5.52
CA HIS A 141 2.78 3.37 6.16
C HIS A 141 2.93 3.99 7.54
N LEU A 142 2.43 3.34 8.58
CA LEU A 142 2.40 3.94 9.92
C LEU A 142 3.76 3.85 10.62
N GLY A 143 3.88 4.59 11.71
CA GLY A 143 5.06 4.65 12.55
C GLY A 143 5.35 3.36 13.33
N LEU A 144 6.57 3.23 13.82
CA LEU A 144 6.98 2.06 14.62
C LEU A 144 6.60 2.21 16.10
N VAL A 145 6.35 3.45 16.55
CA VAL A 145 5.97 3.74 17.94
C VAL A 145 4.47 3.53 18.14
N PRO A 146 4.01 2.65 19.07
CA PRO A 146 2.59 2.34 19.25
C PRO A 146 1.70 3.57 19.50
N ALA A 147 2.15 4.49 20.35
CA ALA A 147 1.41 5.71 20.64
C ALA A 147 1.28 6.63 19.41
N SER A 148 2.34 6.71 18.60
CA SER A 148 2.35 7.48 17.34
C SER A 148 1.39 6.88 16.33
N ARG A 149 1.34 5.54 16.19
CA ARG A 149 0.36 4.87 15.32
C ARG A 149 -1.09 5.18 15.70
N VAL A 150 -1.40 5.23 16.98
CA VAL A 150 -2.74 5.58 17.45
C VAL A 150 -3.12 7.01 17.01
N ARG A 151 -2.21 7.97 17.19
CA ARG A 151 -2.43 9.36 16.76
C ARG A 151 -2.50 9.51 15.24
N GLN A 152 -1.63 8.81 14.50
CA GLN A 152 -1.65 8.75 13.04
C GLN A 152 -2.96 8.16 12.50
N THR A 153 -3.43 7.07 13.11
CA THR A 153 -4.71 6.45 12.75
C THR A 153 -5.87 7.40 13.04
N GLN A 154 -5.84 8.12 14.18
CA GLN A 154 -6.86 9.12 14.47
C GLN A 154 -6.84 10.26 13.44
N ALA A 155 -5.67 10.80 13.12
CA ALA A 155 -5.53 11.86 12.12
C ALA A 155 -6.03 11.43 10.73
N LEU A 156 -5.79 10.17 10.35
CA LEU A 156 -6.33 9.57 9.14
C LEU A 156 -7.87 9.52 9.16
N LEU A 157 -8.46 9.05 10.26
CA LEU A 157 -9.91 8.96 10.40
C LEU A 157 -10.58 10.34 10.41
N ASP A 158 -9.98 11.32 11.08
CA ASP A 158 -10.44 12.71 11.11
C ASP A 158 -10.37 13.32 9.70
N TYR A 159 -9.29 13.05 8.97
CA TYR A 159 -9.16 13.45 7.56
C TYR A 159 -10.27 12.87 6.70
N ILE A 160 -10.49 11.56 6.75
CA ILE A 160 -11.53 10.87 5.98
C ILE A 160 -12.91 11.45 6.29
N ALA A 161 -13.22 11.68 7.57
CA ALA A 161 -14.51 12.24 7.98
C ALA A 161 -14.71 13.68 7.49
N GLY A 162 -13.64 14.48 7.42
CA GLY A 162 -13.71 15.88 6.99
C GLY A 162 -13.67 16.09 5.48
N HIS A 163 -13.12 15.15 4.70
CA HIS A 163 -12.80 15.37 3.28
C HIS A 163 -13.45 14.37 2.33
N ILE A 164 -13.95 13.23 2.80
CA ILE A 164 -14.51 12.18 1.94
C ILE A 164 -15.99 11.98 2.29
N PRO A 165 -16.91 12.06 1.30
CA PRO A 165 -18.33 11.85 1.55
C PRO A 165 -18.60 10.51 2.28
N ALA A 166 -19.51 10.52 3.25
CA ALA A 166 -19.76 9.36 4.12
C ALA A 166 -20.20 8.10 3.35
N HIS A 167 -20.87 8.27 2.22
CA HIS A 167 -21.36 7.19 1.34
C HIS A 167 -20.35 6.78 0.25
N ALA A 168 -19.26 7.53 0.07
CA ALA A 168 -18.26 7.21 -0.94
C ALA A 168 -17.48 5.95 -0.54
N PRO A 169 -17.15 5.06 -1.50
CA PRO A 169 -16.33 3.89 -1.23
C PRO A 169 -14.88 4.33 -0.94
N VAL A 170 -14.31 3.81 0.15
CA VAL A 170 -12.97 4.15 0.62
C VAL A 170 -12.17 2.89 0.88
N LEU A 171 -10.95 2.86 0.36
CA LEU A 171 -9.92 1.87 0.64
C LEU A 171 -8.82 2.52 1.46
N VAL A 172 -8.44 1.89 2.56
CA VAL A 172 -7.22 2.22 3.31
C VAL A 172 -6.33 0.99 3.30
N ALA A 173 -5.22 1.08 2.57
CA ALA A 173 -4.33 -0.05 2.33
C ALA A 173 -2.88 0.32 2.65
N GLY A 174 -2.16 -0.56 3.33
CA GLY A 174 -0.78 -0.28 3.66
C GLY A 174 -0.22 -1.09 4.81
N ASP A 175 1.00 -0.73 5.19
CA ASP A 175 1.70 -1.24 6.37
C ASP A 175 1.29 -0.42 7.59
N PHE A 176 0.48 -1.01 8.46
CA PHE A 176 0.04 -0.38 9.71
C PHE A 176 1.05 -0.52 10.83
N ASN A 177 2.12 -1.33 10.67
CA ASN A 177 3.05 -1.67 11.73
C ASN A 177 2.35 -2.12 13.04
N ASP A 178 1.15 -2.73 12.92
CA ASP A 178 0.33 -3.10 14.07
C ASP A 178 0.57 -4.55 14.49
N TRP A 179 1.04 -4.74 15.73
CA TRP A 179 1.25 -6.04 16.36
C TRP A 179 0.03 -6.48 17.19
N GLY A 180 -1.17 -6.14 16.74
CA GLY A 180 -2.44 -6.43 17.44
C GLY A 180 -2.81 -5.41 18.54
N THR A 181 -2.32 -4.17 18.44
CA THR A 181 -2.53 -3.10 19.44
C THR A 181 -3.91 -2.43 19.37
N GLY A 182 -4.82 -2.95 18.54
CA GLY A 182 -6.22 -2.54 18.50
C GLY A 182 -6.55 -1.49 17.43
N LEU A 183 -5.64 -1.20 16.48
CA LEU A 183 -5.94 -0.29 15.37
C LEU A 183 -7.09 -0.82 14.51
N GLY A 184 -7.15 -2.13 14.29
CA GLY A 184 -8.27 -2.77 13.59
C GLY A 184 -9.63 -2.57 14.28
N ARG A 185 -9.68 -2.37 15.60
CA ARG A 185 -10.93 -2.01 16.31
C ARG A 185 -11.31 -0.56 16.02
N ARG A 186 -10.34 0.35 15.98
CA ARG A 186 -10.57 1.77 15.65
C ARG A 186 -11.10 1.93 14.23
N MET A 187 -10.49 1.24 13.27
CA MET A 187 -10.97 1.19 11.88
C MET A 187 -12.43 0.68 11.83
N ALA A 188 -12.71 -0.44 12.52
CA ALA A 188 -14.07 -0.99 12.59
C ALA A 188 -15.09 -0.03 13.20
N SER A 189 -14.74 0.66 14.29
CA SER A 189 -15.60 1.67 14.91
C SER A 189 -15.89 2.87 14.01
N SER A 190 -15.07 3.10 12.98
CA SER A 190 -15.26 4.14 11.96
C SER A 190 -15.91 3.60 10.67
N GLY A 191 -16.47 2.40 10.70
CA GLY A 191 -17.21 1.81 9.58
C GLY A 191 -16.35 1.13 8.52
N PHE A 192 -15.07 0.86 8.81
CA PHE A 192 -14.20 0.10 7.94
C PHE A 192 -14.21 -1.40 8.27
N ALA A 193 -14.31 -2.24 7.25
CA ALA A 193 -14.19 -3.68 7.35
C ALA A 193 -12.92 -4.17 6.62
N GLU A 194 -12.37 -5.29 7.06
CA GLU A 194 -11.33 -6.02 6.34
C GLU A 194 -11.72 -7.51 6.33
N TRP A 195 -11.04 -8.31 5.51
CA TRP A 195 -11.20 -9.76 5.54
C TRP A 195 -10.67 -10.34 6.86
N ARG A 196 -11.49 -11.16 7.55
CA ARG A 196 -11.15 -11.72 8.87
C ARG A 196 -11.40 -13.22 9.03
N GLU A 197 -11.95 -13.89 8.02
CA GLU A 197 -12.28 -15.32 8.15
C GLU A 197 -11.02 -16.21 8.07
N GLN A 198 -9.95 -15.74 7.43
CA GLN A 198 -8.67 -16.43 7.35
C GLN A 198 -7.52 -15.48 7.74
N PRO A 199 -6.57 -15.93 8.59
CA PRO A 199 -5.35 -15.17 8.87
C PRO A 199 -4.49 -14.96 7.62
N THR A 200 -4.03 -13.73 7.43
CA THR A 200 -3.12 -13.35 6.33
C THR A 200 -1.85 -12.69 6.85
N PRO A 201 -0.99 -13.42 7.60
CA PRO A 201 0.24 -12.85 8.13
C PRO A 201 1.20 -12.48 6.99
N THR A 202 1.80 -11.29 7.09
CA THR A 202 2.68 -10.73 6.07
C THR A 202 4.12 -10.56 6.54
N TYR A 203 4.35 -10.58 7.85
CA TYR A 203 5.66 -10.30 8.45
C TYR A 203 6.05 -11.28 9.58
N PRO A 204 7.34 -11.62 9.72
CA PRO A 204 8.40 -11.43 8.72
C PRO A 204 8.20 -12.38 7.53
N SER A 205 8.54 -11.96 6.31
CA SER A 205 8.19 -12.70 5.09
C SER A 205 8.72 -14.14 5.03
N ARG A 206 9.83 -14.44 5.71
CA ARG A 206 10.43 -15.79 5.77
C ARG A 206 9.70 -16.75 6.69
N LEU A 207 9.00 -16.23 7.69
CA LEU A 207 8.18 -16.99 8.63
C LEU A 207 7.04 -16.06 9.06
N PRO A 208 5.96 -15.96 8.26
CA PRO A 208 4.91 -14.99 8.53
C PRO A 208 4.17 -15.33 9.82
N LEU A 209 4.27 -14.46 10.82
CA LEU A 209 3.68 -14.66 12.16
C LEU A 209 2.64 -13.59 12.50
N ASN A 210 2.78 -12.39 11.93
CA ASN A 210 1.89 -11.27 12.17
C ASN A 210 1.45 -10.61 10.87
N GLN A 211 0.25 -10.04 10.88
CA GLN A 211 -0.27 -9.24 9.79
C GLN A 211 0.02 -7.77 10.10
N LEU A 212 1.02 -7.20 9.45
CA LEU A 212 1.30 -5.75 9.54
C LEU A 212 0.62 -4.98 8.41
N ASP A 213 0.41 -5.65 7.28
CA ASP A 213 -0.21 -5.08 6.10
C ASP A 213 -1.70 -5.37 6.09
N HIS A 214 -2.52 -4.35 5.81
CA HIS A 214 -3.99 -4.46 5.84
C HIS A 214 -4.62 -3.78 4.65
N VAL A 215 -5.83 -4.24 4.29
CA VAL A 215 -6.73 -3.57 3.35
C VAL A 215 -8.09 -3.42 4.02
N TYR A 216 -8.37 -2.21 4.47
CA TYR A 216 -9.65 -1.81 5.05
C TYR A 216 -10.54 -1.14 4.01
N ALA A 217 -11.84 -1.40 4.09
CA ALA A 217 -12.82 -0.95 3.13
C ALA A 217 -14.06 -0.37 3.83
N ARG A 218 -14.54 0.79 3.36
CA ARG A 218 -15.84 1.39 3.69
C ARG A 218 -16.64 1.53 2.39
N GLY A 219 -17.93 1.18 2.39
CA GLY A 219 -18.75 1.19 1.16
C GLY A 219 -18.42 0.06 0.17
N LEU A 220 -17.61 -0.92 0.60
CA LEU A 220 -17.18 -2.10 -0.12
C LEU A 220 -17.12 -3.26 0.87
N ARG A 221 -17.48 -4.48 0.45
CA ARG A 221 -17.47 -5.67 1.29
C ARG A 221 -16.25 -6.53 1.00
N PRO A 222 -15.34 -6.74 1.97
CA PRO A 222 -14.26 -7.72 1.82
C PRO A 222 -14.82 -9.12 1.60
N VAL A 223 -14.39 -9.80 0.53
CA VAL A 223 -14.84 -11.16 0.19
C VAL A 223 -13.74 -12.21 0.34
N ARG A 224 -12.48 -11.80 0.22
CA ARG A 224 -11.32 -12.68 0.35
C ARG A 224 -10.07 -11.85 0.59
N ALA A 225 -9.10 -12.41 1.31
CA ALA A 225 -7.73 -11.95 1.23
C ALA A 225 -6.76 -13.14 1.20
N MET A 226 -5.62 -12.96 0.55
CA MET A 226 -4.56 -13.94 0.47
C MET A 226 -3.17 -13.30 0.53
N VAL A 227 -2.20 -14.11 0.91
CA VAL A 227 -0.77 -13.79 0.79
C VAL A 227 -0.18 -14.80 -0.21
N PRO A 228 0.51 -14.34 -1.29
CA PRO A 228 1.09 -15.24 -2.27
C PRO A 228 2.10 -16.23 -1.67
N ALA A 229 1.99 -17.49 -2.11
CA ALA A 229 2.88 -18.56 -1.69
C ALA A 229 4.06 -18.71 -2.66
N GLY A 230 5.20 -19.21 -2.16
CA GLY A 230 6.37 -19.55 -2.98
C GLY A 230 7.68 -19.03 -2.41
N ARG A 231 8.79 -19.70 -2.75
CA ARG A 231 10.13 -19.40 -2.19
C ARG A 231 10.71 -18.06 -2.66
N ILE A 232 10.13 -17.43 -3.68
CA ILE A 232 10.61 -16.17 -4.23
C ILE A 232 10.13 -14.96 -3.43
N TRP A 233 8.91 -14.98 -2.88
CA TRP A 233 8.33 -13.84 -2.16
C TRP A 233 9.18 -13.37 -0.96
N PRO A 234 9.67 -14.25 -0.07
CA PRO A 234 10.51 -13.84 1.05
C PRO A 234 11.92 -13.34 0.66
N ARG A 235 12.28 -13.43 -0.63
CA ARG A 235 13.56 -12.94 -1.15
C ARG A 235 13.48 -11.50 -1.64
N MET A 236 12.29 -11.00 -1.96
CA MET A 236 12.07 -9.67 -2.56
C MET A 236 11.91 -8.57 -1.52
N SER A 237 11.28 -8.87 -0.39
CA SER A 237 11.06 -7.96 0.72
C SER A 237 11.00 -8.74 2.05
N ASP A 238 11.19 -8.06 3.17
CA ASP A 238 10.87 -8.57 4.51
C ASP A 238 9.37 -8.60 4.82
N HIS A 239 8.54 -8.00 3.96
CA HIS A 239 7.09 -8.16 3.93
C HIS A 239 6.65 -9.03 2.75
N LEU A 240 5.63 -9.86 2.96
CA LEU A 240 4.86 -10.47 1.87
C LEU A 240 3.74 -9.51 1.44
N PRO A 241 3.38 -9.49 0.14
CA PRO A 241 2.22 -8.71 -0.30
C PRO A 241 0.91 -9.30 0.23
N LEU A 242 -0.03 -8.44 0.55
CA LEU A 242 -1.41 -8.80 0.84
C LEU A 242 -2.28 -8.46 -0.36
N VAL A 243 -3.10 -9.40 -0.82
CA VAL A 243 -4.08 -9.19 -1.89
C VAL A 243 -5.47 -9.40 -1.33
N ALA A 244 -6.32 -8.39 -1.42
CA ALA A 244 -7.72 -8.42 -0.99
C ALA A 244 -8.65 -8.29 -2.19
N GLU A 245 -9.76 -9.02 -2.16
CA GLU A 245 -10.87 -8.89 -3.10
C GLU A 245 -12.06 -8.30 -2.36
N LEU A 246 -12.70 -7.31 -2.99
CA LEU A 246 -13.76 -6.52 -2.40
C LEU A 246 -14.95 -6.48 -3.36
N ALA A 247 -16.13 -6.85 -2.90
CA ALA A 247 -17.36 -6.71 -3.68
C ALA A 247 -18.01 -5.35 -3.42
N TRP A 248 -18.76 -4.84 -4.40
CA TRP A 248 -19.64 -3.70 -4.20
C TRP A 248 -20.72 -4.02 -3.16
N ALA A 249 -21.01 -3.07 -2.27
CA ALA A 249 -21.92 -3.27 -1.14
C ALA A 249 -23.42 -3.08 -1.50
N ASP A 250 -23.76 -3.27 -2.77
CA ASP A 250 -25.10 -3.02 -3.33
C ASP A 250 -26.13 -4.09 -2.97
#